data_AF-A0A2H1IJ35-F1
#
_entry.id   AF-A0A2H1IJ35-F1
#
_cell.length_a   1.000
_cell.length_b   1.000
_cell.length_c   1.000
_cell.angle_alpha   90.00
_cell.angle_beta   90.00
_cell.angle_gamma   90.00
#
_symmetry.space_group_name_H-M   'P 1'
#
loop_
_entity.id
_entity.type
_entity.pdbx_description
1 polymer ?
#
loop_
_entity_poly.entity_id
_entity_poly.type
_entity_poly.pdbx_seq_one_letter_code
_entity_poly.pdbx_strand_id
1 'polypeptide(L)'
;MPTLFSTVQCADLRLSAGSSAADNLSGFSGWAVTLMETLGPIGVGFLVFLDNIFPPIPSELVLPLAGFTASQGSMSIVLAIVLATVGSVVGAVILWALGKWIGLERIARIAVKMPLVDVDDVHKTVGWFDKHGDKAVFFGRMVPIFRSLISIPAGMRNMSIVKFLVLTTAGSAIWNTILIVAGFYLGENWSIVETYAGYFQTLVIVAVLVFVAVWIVFKIRKRRKAKAAGRTEFSRDSTEGPAGLSGD
;
A
#
# COMPACT_ATOMS: atom_id res chain seq x y z
N MET A 1 -32.29 -32.17 -22.23
CA MET A 1 -31.80 -30.85 -22.68
C MET A 1 -31.43 -30.02 -21.46
N PRO A 2 -30.19 -30.09 -20.96
CA PRO A 2 -29.68 -29.19 -19.94
C PRO A 2 -29.05 -27.95 -20.60
N THR A 3 -28.63 -26.97 -19.79
CA THR A 3 -27.72 -25.84 -20.13
C THR A 3 -28.32 -24.54 -20.68
N LEU A 4 -29.13 -23.82 -19.90
CA LEU A 4 -29.25 -22.35 -20.05
C LEU A 4 -29.38 -21.56 -18.73
N PHE A 5 -29.36 -22.20 -17.55
CA PHE A 5 -29.55 -21.52 -16.26
C PHE A 5 -28.27 -21.23 -15.46
N SER A 6 -27.10 -21.76 -15.86
CA SER A 6 -25.85 -21.59 -15.08
C SER A 6 -25.01 -20.38 -15.47
N THR A 7 -25.30 -19.71 -16.59
CA THR A 7 -24.50 -18.57 -17.08
C THR A 7 -24.95 -17.21 -16.55
N VAL A 8 -26.24 -17.06 -16.20
CA VAL A 8 -26.78 -15.79 -15.68
C VAL A 8 -26.34 -15.54 -14.22
N GLN A 9 -26.32 -16.59 -13.39
CA GLN A 9 -25.93 -16.48 -11.98
C GLN A 9 -24.48 -15.98 -11.75
N CYS A 10 -23.56 -16.26 -12.67
CA CYS A 10 -22.15 -15.83 -12.57
C CYS A 10 -21.92 -14.37 -13.00
N ALA A 11 -22.83 -13.79 -13.78
CA ALA A 11 -22.74 -12.39 -14.19
C ALA A 11 -23.22 -11.46 -13.04
N ASP A 12 -24.34 -11.81 -12.39
CA ASP A 12 -24.93 -11.00 -11.31
C ASP A 12 -24.07 -11.00 -10.02
N LEU A 13 -23.39 -12.11 -9.71
CA LEU A 13 -22.47 -12.20 -8.56
C LEU A 13 -21.22 -11.32 -8.71
N ARG A 14 -20.81 -10.98 -9.94
CA ARG A 14 -19.70 -10.04 -10.20
C ARG A 14 -20.16 -8.57 -10.20
N LEU A 15 -21.41 -8.30 -10.58
CA LEU A 15 -22.01 -6.98 -10.56
C LEU A 15 -22.34 -6.49 -9.13
N SER A 16 -22.80 -7.39 -8.24
CA SER A 16 -23.10 -7.05 -6.84
C SER A 16 -21.87 -6.71 -6.00
N ALA A 17 -20.72 -7.36 -6.26
CA ALA A 17 -19.47 -7.05 -5.55
C ALA A 17 -18.88 -5.68 -5.96
N GLY A 18 -19.07 -5.29 -7.22
CA GLY A 18 -18.63 -3.99 -7.75
C GLY A 18 -19.51 -2.83 -7.30
N SER A 19 -20.83 -3.01 -7.25
CA SER A 19 -21.78 -1.99 -6.77
C SER A 19 -21.63 -1.75 -5.27
N SER A 20 -21.45 -2.81 -4.47
CA SER A 20 -21.27 -2.68 -3.02
C SER A 20 -20.00 -1.91 -2.69
N ALA A 21 -18.87 -2.19 -3.35
CA ALA A 21 -17.63 -1.46 -3.08
C ALA A 21 -17.73 0.02 -3.50
N ALA A 22 -18.39 0.32 -4.63
CA ALA A 22 -18.62 1.68 -5.09
C ALA A 22 -19.61 2.46 -4.19
N ASP A 23 -20.68 1.81 -3.72
CA ASP A 23 -21.66 2.38 -2.77
C ASP A 23 -21.05 2.54 -1.37
N ASN A 24 -20.15 1.65 -0.94
CA ASN A 24 -19.39 1.83 0.30
C ASN A 24 -18.35 2.94 0.17
N LEU A 25 -17.77 3.16 -1.01
CA LEU A 25 -16.84 4.26 -1.27
C LEU A 25 -17.54 5.62 -1.30
N SER A 26 -18.76 5.71 -1.85
CA SER A 26 -19.58 6.94 -1.80
C SER A 26 -20.08 7.24 -0.39
N GLY A 27 -20.46 6.21 0.38
CA GLY A 27 -20.79 6.34 1.80
C GLY A 27 -19.58 6.72 2.66
N PHE A 28 -18.42 6.11 2.41
CA PHE A 28 -17.19 6.40 3.15
C PHE A 28 -16.62 7.78 2.84
N SER A 29 -16.60 8.21 1.57
CA SER A 29 -16.15 9.55 1.19
C SER A 29 -17.06 10.63 1.77
N GLY A 30 -18.38 10.45 1.70
CA GLY A 30 -19.35 11.35 2.33
C GLY A 30 -19.21 11.40 3.85
N TRP A 31 -18.98 10.26 4.49
CA TRP A 31 -18.68 10.19 5.93
C TRP A 31 -17.37 10.89 6.30
N ALA A 32 -16.32 10.72 5.50
CA ALA A 32 -15.04 11.37 5.71
C ALA A 32 -15.16 12.90 5.60
N VAL A 33 -15.88 13.40 4.59
CA VAL A 33 -16.18 14.83 4.43
C VAL A 33 -16.98 15.34 5.63
N THR A 34 -18.04 14.63 6.02
CA THR A 34 -18.87 14.99 7.19
C THR A 34 -18.04 15.06 8.47
N LEU A 35 -17.09 14.13 8.67
CA LEU A 35 -16.17 14.13 9.80
C LEU A 35 -15.25 15.34 9.81
N MET A 36 -14.76 15.78 8.65
CA MET A 36 -13.91 16.97 8.56
C MET A 36 -14.70 18.24 8.86
N GLU A 37 -15.92 18.34 8.34
CA GLU A 37 -16.81 19.47 8.59
C GLU A 37 -17.25 19.56 10.06
N THR A 38 -17.51 18.42 10.70
CA THR A 38 -17.99 18.38 12.09
C THR A 38 -16.88 18.46 13.14
N LEU A 39 -15.73 17.84 12.90
CA LEU A 39 -14.63 17.77 13.88
C LEU A 39 -13.47 18.73 13.56
N GLY A 40 -13.51 19.43 12.42
CA GLY A 40 -12.48 20.39 12.02
C GLY A 40 -11.07 19.76 12.01
N PRO A 41 -10.04 20.41 12.59
CA PRO A 41 -8.67 19.87 12.65
C PRO A 41 -8.56 18.46 13.24
N ILE A 42 -9.44 18.08 14.17
CA ILE A 42 -9.43 16.76 14.80
C ILE A 42 -9.88 15.69 13.80
N GLY A 43 -10.87 16.01 12.96
CA GLY A 43 -11.31 15.14 11.86
C GLY A 43 -10.19 14.87 10.86
N VAL A 44 -9.41 15.91 10.54
CA VAL A 44 -8.22 15.79 9.67
C VAL A 44 -7.21 14.80 10.26
N GLY A 45 -6.87 14.96 11.54
CA GLY A 45 -5.95 14.05 12.23
C GLY A 45 -6.44 12.60 12.24
N PHE A 46 -7.74 12.40 12.48
CA PHE A 46 -8.34 11.07 12.50
C PHE A 46 -8.36 10.39 11.13
N LEU A 47 -8.68 11.13 10.06
CA LEU A 47 -8.64 10.58 8.70
C LEU A 47 -7.22 10.19 8.27
N VAL A 48 -6.24 11.04 8.59
CA VAL A 48 -4.83 10.75 8.31
C VAL A 48 -4.32 9.54 9.11
N PHE A 49 -4.83 9.36 10.34
CA PHE A 49 -4.58 8.16 11.14
C PHE A 49 -5.17 6.91 10.48
N LEU A 50 -6.44 6.95 10.07
CA LEU A 50 -7.10 5.81 9.44
C LEU A 50 -6.43 5.42 8.13
N ASP A 51 -6.05 6.38 7.30
CA ASP A 51 -5.29 6.15 6.08
C ASP A 51 -3.94 5.47 6.32
N ASN A 52 -3.22 5.90 7.37
CA ASN A 52 -1.95 5.26 7.68
C ASN A 52 -2.12 3.78 7.97
N ILE A 53 -3.21 3.37 8.62
CA ILE A 53 -3.50 1.97 8.93
C ILE A 53 -4.09 1.25 7.71
N PHE A 54 -4.97 1.93 6.98
CA PHE A 54 -5.68 1.42 5.82
C PHE A 54 -5.40 2.35 4.62
N PRO A 55 -4.37 2.00 3.81
CA PRO A 55 -4.00 2.75 2.61
C PRO A 55 -5.09 2.93 1.54
N PRO A 56 -6.20 2.17 1.46
CA PRO A 56 -7.24 2.46 0.46
C PRO A 56 -7.93 3.81 0.62
N ILE A 57 -7.62 4.61 1.65
CA ILE A 57 -8.20 5.94 1.88
C ILE A 57 -7.34 7.00 1.16
N PRO A 58 -7.87 7.79 0.21
CA PRO A 58 -7.08 8.79 -0.51
C PRO A 58 -6.78 10.03 0.36
N SER A 59 -5.78 9.94 1.24
CA SER A 59 -5.37 11.06 2.11
C SER A 59 -4.71 12.23 1.39
N GLU A 60 -4.32 12.01 0.15
CA GLU A 60 -3.80 13.02 -0.78
C GLU A 60 -4.87 14.05 -1.14
N LEU A 61 -6.15 13.72 -0.94
CA LEU A 61 -7.27 14.64 -1.09
C LEU A 61 -7.62 15.32 0.24
N VAL A 62 -7.57 14.56 1.34
CA VAL A 62 -7.89 15.02 2.69
C VAL A 62 -6.98 16.16 3.13
N LEU A 63 -5.66 16.06 2.90
CA LEU A 63 -4.70 17.08 3.36
C LEU A 63 -4.84 18.42 2.63
N PRO A 64 -4.90 18.48 1.28
CA PRO A 64 -5.20 19.73 0.58
C PRO A 64 -6.59 20.28 0.90
N LEU A 65 -7.60 19.42 1.10
CA LEU A 65 -8.94 19.86 1.50
C LEU A 65 -8.91 20.52 2.87
N ALA A 66 -8.20 19.96 3.83
CA ALA A 66 -7.98 20.60 5.12
C ALA A 66 -7.31 21.98 4.98
N GLY A 67 -6.35 22.12 4.07
CA GLY A 67 -5.72 23.40 3.73
C GLY A 67 -6.71 24.43 3.15
N PHE A 68 -7.53 23.99 2.20
CA PHE A 68 -8.58 24.80 1.58
C PHE A 68 -9.65 25.25 2.59
N THR A 69 -10.09 24.35 3.46
CA THR A 69 -11.03 24.67 4.53
C THR A 69 -10.40 25.66 5.52
N ALA A 70 -9.09 25.53 5.79
CA ALA A 70 -8.34 26.49 6.61
C ALA A 70 -8.22 27.89 5.96
N SER A 71 -8.09 27.98 4.63
CA SER A 71 -7.99 29.28 3.93
C SER A 71 -9.30 30.08 3.95
N GLN A 72 -10.44 29.40 4.07
CA GLN A 72 -11.75 30.02 4.29
C GLN A 72 -11.95 30.51 5.74
N GLY A 73 -10.95 30.37 6.61
CA GLY A 73 -10.99 30.83 8.01
C GLY A 73 -11.75 29.89 8.95
N SER A 74 -12.23 28.74 8.48
CA SER A 74 -13.02 27.79 9.28
C SER A 74 -12.16 26.91 10.20
N MET A 75 -10.85 26.81 9.97
CA MET A 75 -9.92 26.09 10.84
C MET A 75 -8.50 26.65 10.84
N SER A 76 -7.76 26.44 11.92
CA SER A 76 -6.34 26.83 12.00
C SER A 76 -5.45 25.88 11.20
N ILE A 77 -4.70 26.42 10.26
CA ILE A 77 -3.73 25.69 9.44
C ILE A 77 -2.67 24.97 10.30
N VAL A 78 -2.22 25.60 11.39
CA VAL A 78 -1.22 25.04 12.30
C VAL A 78 -1.80 23.83 13.01
N LEU A 79 -3.05 23.91 13.50
CA LEU A 79 -3.71 22.77 14.14
C LEU A 79 -3.96 21.63 13.16
N ALA A 80 -4.33 21.92 11.92
CA ALA A 80 -4.48 20.90 10.89
C ALA A 80 -3.17 20.15 10.63
N ILE A 81 -2.04 20.86 10.50
CA ILE A 81 -0.72 20.25 10.31
C ILE A 81 -0.31 19.40 11.52
N VAL A 82 -0.49 19.93 12.73
CA VAL A 82 -0.11 19.23 13.96
C VAL A 82 -0.95 17.95 14.11
N LEU A 83 -2.28 18.04 13.99
CA LEU A 83 -3.16 16.88 14.17
C LEU A 83 -3.03 15.85 13.05
N ALA A 84 -2.82 16.28 11.80
CA ALA A 84 -2.46 15.37 10.71
C ALA A 84 -1.15 14.62 11.00
N THR A 85 -0.15 15.33 11.54
CA THR A 85 1.15 14.71 11.87
C THR A 85 1.00 13.71 13.01
N VAL A 86 0.28 14.08 14.08
CA VAL A 86 -0.01 13.18 15.21
C VAL A 86 -0.75 11.93 14.72
N GLY A 87 -1.81 12.10 13.93
CA GLY A 87 -2.57 10.98 13.37
C GLY A 87 -1.68 10.04 12.55
N SER A 88 -0.82 10.60 11.70
CA SER A 88 0.13 9.83 10.89
C SER A 88 1.12 9.03 11.74
N VAL A 89 1.70 9.67 12.76
CA VAL A 89 2.66 9.03 13.66
C VAL A 89 1.99 7.91 14.45
N VAL A 90 0.79 8.13 14.99
CA VAL A 90 0.07 7.10 15.76
C VAL A 90 -0.25 5.88 14.88
N GLY A 91 -0.77 6.10 13.67
CA GLY A 91 -1.03 4.99 12.73
C GLY A 91 0.25 4.23 12.35
N ALA A 92 1.34 4.95 12.13
CA ALA A 92 2.65 4.37 11.84
C ALA A 92 3.21 3.54 13.00
N VAL A 93 3.04 4.00 14.24
CA VAL A 93 3.47 3.27 15.44
C VAL A 93 2.69 1.97 15.60
N ILE A 94 1.38 1.96 15.32
CA ILE A 94 0.57 0.74 15.34
C ILE A 94 1.09 -0.27 14.31
N LEU A 95 1.34 0.17 13.08
CA LEU A 95 1.92 -0.69 12.04
C LEU A 95 3.33 -1.18 12.37
N TRP A 96 4.17 -0.33 12.96
CA TRP A 96 5.49 -0.70 13.45
C TRP A 96 5.39 -1.75 14.56
N ALA A 97 4.46 -1.58 15.51
CA ALA A 97 4.22 -2.53 16.59
C ALA A 97 3.69 -3.87 16.05
N LEU A 98 2.78 -3.83 15.07
CA LEU A 98 2.32 -5.02 14.36
C LEU A 98 3.46 -5.73 13.64
N GLY A 99 4.29 -5.00 12.87
CA GLY A 99 5.46 -5.57 12.19
C GLY A 99 6.44 -6.22 13.17
N LYS A 100 6.67 -5.57 14.32
CA LYS A 100 7.50 -6.09 15.41
C LYS A 100 6.90 -7.35 16.07
N TRP A 101 5.59 -7.36 16.32
CA TRP A 101 4.90 -8.47 16.98
C TRP A 101 4.74 -9.71 16.10
N ILE A 102 4.49 -9.52 14.80
CA ILE A 102 4.45 -10.62 13.84
C ILE A 102 5.88 -11.19 13.68
N GLY A 103 6.88 -10.33 13.52
CA GLY A 103 8.27 -10.74 13.37
C GLY A 103 8.58 -11.37 12.01
N LEU A 104 9.85 -11.32 11.62
CA LEU A 104 10.34 -11.75 10.30
C LEU A 104 10.01 -13.23 10.01
N GLU A 105 10.16 -14.10 11.00
CA GLU A 105 10.00 -15.55 10.86
C GLU A 105 8.55 -15.97 10.65
N ARG A 106 7.58 -15.28 11.27
CA ARG A 106 6.16 -15.60 11.04
C ARG A 106 5.71 -15.09 9.67
N ILE A 107 6.18 -13.92 9.23
CA ILE A 107 5.90 -13.43 7.88
C ILE A 107 6.51 -14.36 6.83
N ALA A 108 7.75 -14.82 7.00
CA ALA A 108 8.36 -15.79 6.11
C ALA A 108 7.54 -17.09 6.03
N ARG A 109 7.04 -17.58 7.18
CA ARG A 109 6.19 -18.79 7.24
C ARG A 109 4.81 -18.60 6.60
N ILE A 110 4.22 -17.41 6.71
CA ILE A 110 2.96 -17.05 6.04
C ILE A 110 3.19 -16.85 4.53
N ALA A 111 4.33 -16.27 4.14
CA ALA A 111 4.71 -16.07 2.74
C ALA A 111 4.86 -17.40 2.00
N VAL A 112 5.39 -18.46 2.64
CA VAL A 112 5.42 -19.83 2.08
C VAL A 112 4.01 -20.35 1.72
N LYS A 113 2.98 -19.96 2.48
CA LYS A 113 1.59 -20.34 2.22
C LYS A 113 0.89 -19.44 1.20
N MET A 114 1.46 -18.29 0.85
CA MET A 114 0.89 -17.39 -0.15
C MET A 114 1.50 -17.67 -1.53
N PRO A 115 0.70 -18.13 -2.53
CA PRO A 115 1.24 -18.52 -3.83
C PRO A 115 1.91 -17.37 -4.60
N LEU A 116 1.65 -16.12 -4.20
CA LEU A 116 2.19 -14.91 -4.81
C LEU A 116 3.49 -14.41 -4.17
N VAL A 117 3.83 -14.70 -2.91
CA VAL A 117 5.01 -14.09 -2.24
C VAL A 117 6.17 -15.07 -2.21
N ASP A 118 7.38 -14.64 -2.60
CA ASP A 118 8.59 -15.48 -2.50
C ASP A 118 9.33 -15.17 -1.20
N VAL A 119 9.78 -16.20 -0.50
CA VAL A 119 10.52 -16.03 0.77
C VAL A 119 11.84 -15.29 0.52
N ASP A 120 12.48 -15.54 -0.63
CA ASP A 120 13.68 -14.82 -1.06
C ASP A 120 13.45 -13.33 -1.28
N ASP A 121 12.27 -12.94 -1.75
CA ASP A 121 11.92 -11.52 -1.96
C ASP A 121 11.72 -10.81 -0.61
N VAL A 122 11.16 -11.51 0.38
CA VAL A 122 11.05 -11.01 1.76
C VAL A 122 12.46 -10.80 2.35
N HIS A 123 13.36 -11.77 2.23
CA HIS A 123 14.73 -11.64 2.73
C HIS A 123 15.53 -10.56 2.02
N LYS A 124 15.39 -10.40 0.69
CA LYS A 124 16.04 -9.32 -0.06
C LYS A 124 15.54 -7.95 0.35
N THR A 125 14.23 -7.79 0.49
CA THR A 125 13.61 -6.52 0.92
C THR A 125 14.10 -6.13 2.30
N VAL A 126 14.20 -7.10 3.20
CA VAL A 126 14.72 -6.91 4.55
C VAL A 126 16.22 -6.61 4.56
N GLY A 127 17.02 -7.32 3.76
CA GLY A 127 18.46 -7.04 3.62
C GLY A 127 18.77 -5.68 2.96
N TRP A 128 17.90 -5.20 2.07
CA TRP A 128 17.99 -3.83 1.55
C TRP A 128 17.63 -2.80 2.63
N PHE A 129 16.59 -3.10 3.43
CA PHE A 129 16.17 -2.25 4.55
C PHE A 129 17.25 -2.14 5.64
N ASP A 130 18.08 -3.15 5.83
CA ASP A 130 19.23 -3.05 6.76
C ASP A 130 20.24 -2.00 6.37
N LYS A 131 20.47 -1.87 5.06
CA LYS A 131 21.46 -0.94 4.52
C LYS A 131 20.91 0.48 4.41
N HIS A 132 19.60 0.63 4.18
CA HIS A 132 18.98 1.91 3.84
C HIS A 132 17.82 2.33 4.74
N GLY A 133 17.51 1.59 5.81
CA GLY A 133 16.29 1.70 6.59
C GLY A 133 15.97 3.10 7.10
N ASP A 134 16.99 3.85 7.53
CA ASP A 134 16.82 5.23 7.99
C ASP A 134 16.30 6.15 6.89
N LYS A 135 16.96 6.11 5.73
CA LYS A 135 16.58 6.90 4.55
C LYS A 135 15.24 6.42 4.01
N ALA A 136 15.03 5.11 4.01
CA ALA A 136 13.81 4.49 3.53
C ALA A 136 12.59 4.91 4.38
N VAL A 137 12.72 4.98 5.72
CA VAL A 137 11.66 5.48 6.60
C VAL A 137 11.39 6.95 6.31
N PHE A 138 12.41 7.81 6.23
CA PHE A 138 12.21 9.24 6.01
C PHE A 138 11.59 9.54 4.63
N PHE A 139 12.23 9.09 3.55
CA PHE A 139 11.76 9.38 2.19
C PHE A 139 10.53 8.55 1.81
N GLY A 140 10.38 7.35 2.35
CA GLY A 140 9.20 6.52 2.15
C GLY A 140 7.92 7.19 2.64
N ARG A 141 8.00 8.09 3.63
CA ARG A 141 6.83 8.85 4.10
C ARG A 141 6.31 9.89 3.12
N MET A 142 7.16 10.33 2.18
CA MET A 142 6.79 11.29 1.14
C MET A 142 6.04 10.62 -0.02
N VAL A 143 5.95 9.29 -0.04
CA VAL A 143 5.22 8.56 -1.08
C VAL A 143 3.99 7.90 -0.46
N PRO A 144 2.76 8.30 -0.86
CA PRO A 144 1.48 7.83 -0.33
C PRO A 144 1.42 6.35 0.08
N ILE A 145 1.69 5.47 -0.86
CA ILE A 145 1.56 4.01 -0.66
C ILE A 145 2.71 3.47 0.19
N PHE A 146 3.91 4.03 0.06
CA PHE A 146 5.06 3.53 0.79
C PHE A 146 5.08 4.00 2.26
N ARG A 147 4.41 5.11 2.60
CA ARG A 147 4.44 5.68 3.96
C ARG A 147 3.93 4.73 5.03
N SER A 148 2.90 3.95 4.72
CA SER A 148 2.32 2.93 5.59
C SER A 148 3.13 1.64 5.52
N LEU A 149 3.46 1.19 4.29
CA LEU A 149 4.21 -0.03 4.04
C LEU A 149 5.59 -0.04 4.70
N ILE A 150 6.27 1.11 4.80
CA ILE A 150 7.63 1.19 5.36
C ILE A 150 7.66 0.91 6.88
N SER A 151 6.52 1.09 7.57
CA SER A 151 6.42 0.88 9.02
C SER A 151 6.50 -0.60 9.40
N ILE A 152 6.05 -1.49 8.51
CA ILE A 152 6.07 -2.95 8.72
C ILE A 152 7.51 -3.50 8.76
N PRO A 153 8.36 -3.34 7.72
CA PRO A 153 9.75 -3.82 7.75
C PRO A 153 10.58 -3.13 8.83
N ALA A 154 10.30 -1.86 9.15
CA ALA A 154 10.93 -1.17 10.28
C ALA A 154 10.63 -1.85 11.63
N GLY A 155 9.37 -2.29 11.82
CA GLY A 155 8.95 -3.07 12.98
C GLY A 155 9.59 -4.45 13.02
N MET A 156 9.56 -5.18 11.91
CA MET A 156 10.15 -6.54 11.80
C MET A 156 11.63 -6.57 12.15
N ARG A 157 12.35 -5.47 11.91
CA ARG A 157 13.78 -5.33 12.19
C ARG A 157 14.12 -4.77 13.55
N ASN A 158 13.13 -4.61 14.44
CA ASN A 158 13.33 -4.04 15.76
C ASN A 158 14.07 -2.69 15.69
N MET A 159 13.78 -1.86 14.68
CA MET A 159 14.30 -0.50 14.62
C MET A 159 13.90 0.23 15.90
N SER A 160 14.84 0.93 16.54
CA SER A 160 14.57 1.63 17.79
C SER A 160 13.38 2.60 17.62
N ILE A 161 12.40 2.51 18.52
CA ILE A 161 11.15 3.29 18.40
C ILE A 161 11.41 4.80 18.34
N VAL A 162 12.42 5.29 19.09
CA VAL A 162 12.81 6.70 19.08
C VAL A 162 13.22 7.14 17.68
N LYS A 163 14.10 6.37 17.03
CA LYS A 163 14.57 6.68 15.67
C LYS A 163 13.44 6.61 14.64
N PHE A 164 12.58 5.61 14.76
CA PHE A 164 11.39 5.48 13.92
C PHE A 164 10.46 6.68 14.08
N LEU A 165 10.18 7.10 15.31
CA LEU A 165 9.34 8.26 15.63
C LEU A 165 9.93 9.56 15.09
N VAL A 166 11.22 9.82 15.29
CA VAL A 166 11.87 11.06 14.81
C VAL A 166 11.82 11.13 13.29
N LEU A 167 12.24 10.06 12.59
CA LEU A 167 12.24 10.03 11.12
C LEU A 167 10.82 10.11 10.57
N THR A 168 9.87 9.42 11.19
CA THR A 168 8.47 9.41 10.76
C THR A 168 7.80 10.75 11.00
N THR A 169 8.01 11.35 12.16
CA THR A 169 7.45 12.66 12.49
C THR A 169 8.01 13.73 11.55
N ALA A 170 9.32 13.73 11.30
CA ALA A 170 9.93 14.69 10.39
C ALA A 170 9.41 14.52 8.95
N GLY A 171 9.39 13.29 8.42
CA GLY A 171 8.89 13.02 7.08
C GLY A 171 7.40 13.36 6.92
N SER A 172 6.57 12.97 7.89
CA SER A 172 5.13 13.28 7.87
C SER A 172 4.84 14.75 8.09
N ALA A 173 5.56 15.45 8.97
CA ALA A 173 5.36 16.88 9.18
C ALA A 173 5.68 17.67 7.90
N ILE A 174 6.80 17.37 7.23
CA ILE A 174 7.17 18.01 5.97
C ILE A 174 6.10 17.76 4.91
N TRP A 175 5.73 16.50 4.70
CA TRP A 175 4.75 16.12 3.67
C TRP A 175 3.37 16.72 3.93
N ASN A 176 2.87 16.61 5.16
CA ASN A 176 1.58 17.17 5.56
C ASN A 176 1.58 18.71 5.42
N THR A 177 2.67 19.37 5.81
CA THR A 177 2.82 20.83 5.63
C THR A 177 2.76 21.21 4.16
N ILE A 178 3.49 20.52 3.29
CA ILE A 178 3.48 20.80 1.85
C ILE A 178 2.06 20.69 1.29
N LEU A 179 1.34 19.60 1.59
CA LEU A 179 -0.01 19.39 1.04
C LEU A 179 -1.06 20.34 1.63
N ILE A 180 -1.03 20.58 2.94
CA ILE A 180 -1.98 21.50 3.60
C ILE A 180 -1.72 22.94 3.14
N VAL A 181 -0.46 23.38 3.10
CA VAL A 181 -0.12 24.73 2.64
C VAL A 181 -0.43 24.87 1.14
N ALA A 182 -0.15 23.86 0.32
CA ALA A 182 -0.54 23.86 -1.07
C ALA A 182 -2.06 24.02 -1.22
N GLY A 183 -2.86 23.26 -0.48
CA GLY A 183 -4.33 23.39 -0.46
C GLY A 183 -4.82 24.75 0.03
N PHE A 184 -4.15 25.35 1.01
CA PHE A 184 -4.45 26.68 1.53
C PHE A 184 -4.30 27.76 0.45
N TYR A 185 -3.19 27.75 -0.29
CA TYR A 185 -2.95 28.70 -1.39
C TYR A 185 -3.75 28.38 -2.66
N LEU A 186 -4.10 27.11 -2.89
CA LEU A 186 -4.98 26.69 -3.99
C LEU A 186 -6.46 27.05 -3.78
N GLY A 187 -6.82 27.55 -2.60
CA GLY A 187 -8.11 28.15 -2.21
C GLY A 187 -8.92 28.76 -3.36
N GLU A 188 -8.28 29.60 -4.16
CA GLU A 188 -8.96 30.37 -5.20
C GLU A 188 -9.25 29.58 -6.50
N ASN A 189 -8.70 28.36 -6.68
CA ASN A 189 -8.79 27.55 -7.91
C ASN A 189 -9.21 26.08 -7.69
N TRP A 190 -9.94 25.79 -6.61
CA TRP A 190 -10.26 24.43 -6.14
C TRP A 190 -10.84 23.46 -7.21
N SER A 191 -11.63 23.96 -8.16
CA SER A 191 -12.23 23.14 -9.23
C SER A 191 -11.20 22.52 -10.20
N ILE A 192 -10.07 23.19 -10.42
CA ILE A 192 -8.96 22.66 -11.21
C ILE A 192 -8.27 21.54 -10.41
N VAL A 193 -8.12 21.73 -9.11
CA VAL A 193 -7.41 20.81 -8.21
C VAL A 193 -8.13 19.48 -8.09
N GLU A 194 -9.45 19.49 -7.90
CA GLU A 194 -10.26 18.27 -7.82
C GLU A 194 -10.07 17.38 -9.06
N THR A 195 -10.04 18.02 -10.23
CA THR A 195 -9.82 17.36 -11.52
C THR A 195 -8.40 16.77 -11.62
N TYR A 196 -7.37 17.56 -11.34
CA TYR A 196 -5.97 17.11 -11.41
C TYR A 196 -5.60 16.08 -10.33
N ALA A 197 -6.18 16.19 -9.14
CA ALA A 197 -5.97 15.24 -8.06
C ALA A 197 -6.61 13.89 -8.38
N GLY A 198 -7.80 13.88 -9.00
CA GLY A 198 -8.41 12.66 -9.56
C GLY A 198 -7.54 11.98 -10.61
N TYR A 199 -6.92 12.76 -11.50
CA TYR A 199 -5.95 12.25 -12.48
C TYR A 199 -4.68 11.70 -11.83
N PHE A 200 -4.11 12.39 -10.85
CA PHE A 200 -2.92 11.92 -10.13
C PHE A 200 -3.19 10.64 -9.35
N GLN A 201 -4.33 10.54 -8.68
CA GLN A 201 -4.76 9.33 -7.98
C GLN A 201 -4.95 8.16 -8.96
N THR A 202 -5.61 8.40 -10.09
CA THR A 202 -5.77 7.38 -11.13
C THR A 202 -4.42 6.95 -11.69
N LEU A 203 -3.52 7.90 -11.94
CA LEU A 203 -2.16 7.62 -12.40
C LEU A 203 -1.40 6.74 -11.40
N VAL A 204 -1.44 7.06 -10.11
CA VAL A 204 -0.77 6.28 -9.05
C VAL A 204 -1.38 4.88 -8.93
N ILE A 205 -2.70 4.76 -8.92
CA ILE A 205 -3.40 3.46 -8.87
C ILE A 205 -3.04 2.62 -10.11
N VAL A 206 -3.08 3.21 -11.30
CA VAL A 206 -2.69 2.54 -12.56
C VAL A 206 -1.22 2.13 -12.51
N ALA A 207 -0.32 2.99 -12.05
CA ALA A 207 1.10 2.66 -11.92
C ALA A 207 1.33 1.46 -10.99
N VAL A 208 0.61 1.40 -9.87
CA VAL A 208 0.68 0.28 -8.91
C VAL A 208 0.09 -0.98 -9.51
N LEU A 209 -1.07 -0.90 -10.17
CA LEU A 209 -1.68 -2.04 -10.85
C LEU A 209 -0.78 -2.59 -11.96
N VAL A 210 -0.16 -1.72 -12.75
CA VAL A 210 0.83 -2.10 -13.78
C VAL A 210 2.04 -2.75 -13.12
N PHE A 211 2.58 -2.17 -12.06
CA PHE A 211 3.71 -2.76 -11.33
C PHE A 211 3.39 -4.16 -10.80
N VAL A 212 2.22 -4.33 -10.17
CA VAL A 212 1.74 -5.64 -9.67
C VAL A 212 1.52 -6.62 -10.82
N ALA A 213 0.90 -6.20 -11.92
CA ALA A 213 0.67 -7.04 -13.10
C ALA A 213 1.99 -7.49 -13.73
N VAL A 214 2.93 -6.57 -13.91
CA VAL A 214 4.28 -6.86 -14.43
C VAL A 214 5.00 -7.84 -13.52
N TRP A 215 4.94 -7.63 -12.20
CA TRP A 215 5.53 -8.53 -11.23
C TRP A 215 4.91 -9.95 -11.27
N ILE A 216 3.58 -10.06 -11.35
CA ILE A 216 2.86 -11.34 -11.52
C ILE A 216 3.30 -12.03 -12.81
N VAL A 217 3.36 -11.31 -13.93
CA VAL A 217 3.78 -11.85 -15.23
C VAL A 217 5.22 -12.35 -15.17
N PHE A 218 6.14 -11.58 -14.60
CA PHE A 218 7.53 -12.02 -14.43
C PHE A 218 7.62 -13.27 -13.55
N LYS A 219 6.84 -13.34 -12.46
CA LYS A 219 6.83 -14.48 -11.55
C LYS A 219 6.27 -15.74 -12.21
N ILE A 220 5.18 -15.62 -12.97
CA ILE A 220 4.61 -16.74 -13.74
C ILE A 220 5.59 -17.21 -14.83
N ARG A 221 6.26 -16.29 -15.54
CA ARG A 221 7.25 -16.64 -16.56
C ARG A 221 8.46 -17.35 -15.95
N LYS A 222 8.93 -16.93 -14.77
CA LYS A 222 10.05 -17.57 -14.06
C LYS A 222 9.69 -18.99 -13.59
N ARG A 223 8.47 -19.18 -13.05
CA ARG A 223 7.95 -20.51 -12.67
C ARG A 223 7.75 -21.43 -13.88
N ARG A 224 7.29 -20.90 -15.02
CA ARG A 224 7.16 -21.67 -16.27
C ARG A 224 8.52 -22.10 -16.83
N LYS A 225 9.54 -21.25 -16.77
CA LYS A 225 10.92 -21.60 -17.18
C LYS A 225 11.52 -22.69 -16.30
N ALA A 226 11.33 -22.63 -14.97
CA ALA A 226 11.80 -23.67 -14.05
C ALA A 226 11.12 -25.03 -14.30
N LYS A 227 9.81 -25.03 -14.61
CA LYS A 227 9.05 -26.26 -14.92
C LYS A 227 9.41 -26.87 -16.29
N ALA A 228 9.85 -26.05 -17.24
CA ALA A 228 10.32 -26.50 -18.55
C ALA A 228 11.72 -27.14 -18.46
N ALA A 229 12.63 -26.55 -17.68
CA ALA A 229 13.99 -27.09 -17.47
C ALA A 229 13.99 -28.47 -16.79
N GLY A 230 13.15 -28.67 -15.76
CA GLY A 230 13.04 -29.97 -15.09
C GLY A 230 12.45 -31.11 -15.94
N ARG A 231 11.74 -30.78 -17.04
CA ARG A 231 11.19 -31.80 -17.96
C ARG A 231 12.23 -32.29 -18.97
N THR A 232 13.23 -31.48 -19.28
CA THR A 232 14.32 -31.84 -20.20
C THR A 232 15.37 -32.72 -19.52
N GLU A 233 15.59 -32.54 -18.22
CA GLU A 233 16.55 -33.33 -17.42
C GLU A 233 16.02 -34.76 -17.16
N PHE A 234 14.74 -34.90 -16.78
CA PHE A 234 14.09 -36.21 -16.57
C PHE A 234 14.03 -37.07 -17.85
N SER A 235 13.90 -36.43 -19.03
CA SER A 235 13.88 -37.14 -20.32
C SER A 235 15.27 -37.58 -20.78
N ARG A 236 16.35 -37.03 -20.23
CA ARG A 236 17.74 -37.33 -20.60
C ARG A 236 18.28 -38.50 -19.77
N ASP A 237 17.92 -38.55 -18.49
CA ASP A 237 18.22 -39.66 -17.57
C ASP A 237 17.49 -40.96 -17.96
N SER A 238 16.28 -40.85 -18.54
CA SER A 238 15.50 -42.01 -19.02
C SER A 238 16.06 -42.64 -20.31
N THR A 239 16.92 -41.94 -21.05
CA THR A 239 17.56 -42.45 -22.28
C THR A 239 18.94 -43.05 -22.03
N GLU A 240 19.55 -42.79 -20.88
CA GLU A 240 20.82 -43.39 -20.43
C GLU A 240 20.55 -44.58 -19.48
N GLY A 241 19.67 -45.49 -19.88
CA GLY A 241 19.60 -46.83 -19.28
C GLY A 241 20.88 -47.61 -19.57
N PRO A 242 21.31 -48.54 -18.68
CA PRO A 242 22.67 -49.06 -18.63
C PRO A 242 23.04 -49.79 -19.93
N ALA A 243 23.80 -49.12 -20.79
CA ALA A 243 24.46 -49.76 -21.92
C ALA A 243 25.68 -50.52 -21.38
N GLY A 244 25.61 -51.85 -21.43
CA GLY A 244 26.79 -52.71 -21.45
C GLY A 244 27.14 -53.39 -20.14
N LEU A 245 26.46 -54.51 -19.86
CA LEU A 245 27.09 -55.69 -19.25
C LEU A 245 26.60 -56.93 -20.01
N SER A 246 27.19 -57.15 -21.17
CA SER A 246 27.19 -58.43 -21.89
C SER A 246 28.61 -58.67 -22.41
N GLY A 247 29.23 -59.77 -21.96
CA GLY A 247 30.62 -60.16 -22.21
C GLY A 247 31.39 -60.15 -20.89
N ASP A 248 31.83 -61.27 -20.31
CA ASP A 248 32.12 -62.61 -20.84
C ASP A 248 31.89 -63.69 -19.76
#